data_AF-A0A6B0XH42-F1
#
_entry.id   AF-A0A6B0XH42-F1
#
_cell.length_a   1.000
_cell.length_b   1.000
_cell.length_c   1.000
_cell.angle_alpha   90.00
_cell.angle_beta   90.00
_cell.angle_gamma   90.00
#
_symmetry.space_group_name_H-M   'P 1'
#
loop_
_entity.id
_entity.type
_entity.pdbx_description
1 polymer ?
#
loop_
_entity_poly.entity_id
_entity_poly.type
_entity_poly.pdbx_seq_one_letter_code
_entity_poly.pdbx_strand_id
1 'polypeptide(L)'
;MAAGAARVTAYAALPALYLLHNDLWFWDDPGRFLGLPVGLSYHVLFSAVVVLAMWRLVRVAWPGDVLDELAGEVDDDGVDRR
;
A
#
# COMPACT_ATOMS: atom_id res chain seq x y z
N MET A 1 -8.16 18.19 10.08
CA MET A 1 -6.95 17.59 10.71
C MET A 1 -6.84 16.08 10.49
N ALA A 2 -7.92 15.28 10.66
CA ALA A 2 -7.85 13.82 10.51
C ALA A 2 -7.45 13.30 9.11
N ALA A 3 -7.89 13.94 8.03
CA ALA A 3 -7.51 13.55 6.65
C ALA A 3 -6.02 13.78 6.35
N GLY A 4 -5.44 14.86 6.89
CA GLY A 4 -4.01 15.15 6.79
C GLY A 4 -3.17 14.12 7.58
N ALA A 5 -3.59 13.79 8.80
CA ALA A 5 -2.95 12.76 9.61
C ALA A 5 -2.99 11.37 8.92
N ALA A 6 -4.12 11.01 8.30
CA ALA A 6 -4.27 9.75 7.56
C ALA A 6 -3.30 9.65 6.38
N ARG A 7 -3.13 10.75 5.61
CA ARG A 7 -2.14 10.85 4.53
C ARG A 7 -0.72 10.70 5.05
N VAL A 8 -0.37 11.44 6.10
CA VAL A 8 0.96 11.36 6.73
C VAL A 8 1.26 9.95 7.21
N THR A 9 0.31 9.28 7.89
CA THR A 9 0.51 7.88 8.32
C THR A 9 0.68 6.91 7.15
N ALA A 10 -0.05 7.10 6.04
CA ALA A 10 0.07 6.23 4.88
C ALA A 10 1.44 6.39 4.19
N TYR A 11 1.93 7.63 4.06
CA TYR A 11 3.27 7.87 3.49
C TYR A 11 4.39 7.47 4.44
N ALA A 12 4.26 7.72 5.75
CA ALA A 12 5.25 7.30 6.75
C ALA A 12 5.36 5.78 6.88
N ALA A 13 4.29 5.03 6.57
CA ALA A 13 4.32 3.58 6.54
C ALA A 13 5.26 3.02 5.47
N LEU A 14 5.52 3.74 4.36
CA LEU A 14 6.39 3.26 3.28
C LEU A 14 7.86 3.09 3.70
N PRO A 15 8.56 4.10 4.24
CA PRO A 15 9.94 3.92 4.70
C PRO A 15 10.01 2.98 5.90
N ALA A 16 8.99 2.95 6.76
CA ALA A 16 8.93 2.00 7.88
C ALA A 16 8.86 0.54 7.39
N LEU A 17 7.99 0.26 6.41
CA LEU A 17 7.90 -1.06 5.78
C LEU A 17 9.16 -1.40 4.99
N TYR A 18 9.78 -0.43 4.32
CA TYR A 18 11.04 -0.64 3.61
C TYR A 18 12.17 -1.05 4.55
N LEU A 19 12.31 -0.37 5.68
CA LEU A 19 13.25 -0.74 6.72
C LEU A 19 12.94 -2.13 7.25
N LEU A 20 11.69 -2.40 7.60
CA LEU A 20 11.24 -3.69 8.12
C LEU A 20 11.41 -4.82 7.10
N HIS A 21 11.35 -4.53 5.79
CA HIS A 21 11.59 -5.52 4.75
C HIS A 21 13.02 -6.07 4.77
N ASN A 22 13.97 -5.29 5.28
CA ASN A 22 15.38 -5.67 5.28
C ASN A 22 15.55 -6.95 6.11
N ASP A 23 15.94 -8.07 5.50
CA ASP A 23 15.91 -9.38 6.17
C ASP A 23 17.10 -9.59 7.14
N LEU A 24 17.33 -8.62 8.03
CA LEU A 24 18.45 -8.59 8.97
C LEU A 24 18.07 -9.15 10.35
N TRP A 25 16.77 -9.27 10.65
CA TRP A 25 16.30 -9.61 11.99
C TRP A 25 16.31 -11.12 12.29
N PHE A 26 15.83 -11.94 11.35
CA PHE A 26 15.70 -13.39 11.53
C PHE A 26 16.68 -14.19 10.66
N TRP A 27 17.72 -13.52 10.17
CA TRP A 27 18.69 -14.09 9.22
C TRP A 27 19.45 -15.30 9.77
N ASP A 28 19.66 -15.38 11.09
CA ASP A 28 20.41 -16.45 11.76
C ASP A 28 19.55 -17.26 12.73
N ASP A 29 18.22 -17.12 12.68
CA ASP A 29 17.33 -17.82 13.60
C ASP A 29 16.90 -19.18 13.01
N PRO A 30 17.33 -20.32 13.60
CA PRO A 30 16.95 -21.65 13.14
C PRO A 30 15.53 -22.04 13.59
N GLY A 31 14.82 -21.15 14.28
CA GLY A 31 13.45 -21.33 14.72
C GLY A 31 12.50 -21.69 13.58
N ARG A 32 11.51 -22.53 13.90
CA ARG A 32 10.42 -22.88 12.99
C ARG A 32 9.10 -22.42 13.58
N PHE A 33 8.30 -21.72 12.79
CA PHE A 33 6.95 -21.31 13.13
C PHE A 33 5.97 -22.01 12.18
N LEU A 34 4.98 -22.73 12.73
CA LEU A 34 4.02 -23.55 11.95
C LEU A 34 4.67 -24.56 10.98
N GLY A 35 5.90 -25.00 11.26
CA GLY A 35 6.65 -25.93 10.40
C GLY A 35 7.48 -25.27 9.29
N LEU A 36 7.41 -23.94 9.16
CA LEU A 36 8.20 -23.15 8.21
C LEU A 36 9.33 -22.41 8.93
N PRO A 37 10.45 -22.06 8.25
CA PRO A 37 11.48 -21.19 8.82
C PRO A 37 10.85 -19.88 9.32
N VAL A 38 11.32 -19.37 10.46
CA VAL A 38 10.81 -18.12 11.04
C VAL A 38 10.96 -16.95 10.06
N GLY A 39 12.07 -16.87 9.31
CA GLY A 39 12.26 -15.87 8.27
C GLY A 39 11.17 -15.92 7.17
N LEU A 40 10.75 -17.12 6.76
CA LEU A 40 9.68 -17.27 5.77
C LEU A 40 8.32 -16.85 6.32
N SER A 41 8.01 -17.27 7.55
CA SER A 41 6.76 -16.89 8.23
C SER A 41 6.67 -15.38 8.43
N TYR A 42 7.81 -14.75 8.75
CA TYR A 42 7.96 -13.30 8.83
C TYR A 42 7.66 -12.63 7.49
N HIS A 43 8.20 -13.14 6.38
CA HIS A 43 7.92 -12.60 5.05
C HIS A 43 6.44 -12.70 4.66
N VAL A 44 5.78 -13.83 4.95
CA VAL A 44 4.35 -14.00 4.67
C VAL A 44 3.52 -12.97 5.41
N LEU A 45 3.79 -12.78 6.72
CA LEU A 45 3.10 -11.77 7.51
C LEU A 45 3.41 -10.36 7.00
N PHE A 46 4.67 -10.08 6.68
CA PHE A 46 5.10 -8.80 6.14
C PHE A 46 4.36 -8.47 4.83
N SER A 47 4.25 -9.42 3.90
CA SER A 47 3.47 -9.24 2.67
C SER A 47 2.01 -8.89 2.95
N ALA A 48 1.37 -9.54 3.92
CA ALA A 48 0.00 -9.21 4.30
C ALA A 48 -0.13 -7.78 4.84
N VAL A 49 0.83 -7.31 5.66
CA VAL A 49 0.86 -5.93 6.15
C VAL A 49 1.08 -4.94 5.00
N VAL A 50 1.97 -5.24 4.06
CA VAL A 50 2.21 -4.39 2.87
C VAL A 50 0.94 -4.26 2.03
N VAL A 51 0.22 -5.35 1.78
CA VAL A 51 -1.07 -5.32 1.06
C VAL A 51 -2.06 -4.37 1.73
N LEU A 52 -2.20 -4.47 3.06
CA LEU A 52 -3.10 -3.60 3.81
C LEU A 52 -2.67 -2.13 3.77
N ALA A 53 -1.37 -1.87 3.90
CA ALA A 53 -0.80 -0.53 3.81
C ALA A 53 -1.05 0.07 2.43
N MET A 54 -0.88 -0.71 1.36
CA MET A 54 -1.05 -0.25 -0.01
C MET A 54 -2.53 -0.06 -0.36
N TRP A 55 -3.42 -0.93 0.10
CA TRP A 55 -4.86 -0.73 0.02
C TRP A 55 -5.29 0.59 0.66
N ARG A 56 -4.78 0.88 1.87
CA ARG A 56 -5.05 2.14 2.57
C ARG A 56 -4.46 3.34 1.84
N LEU A 57 -3.25 3.20 1.27
CA LEU A 57 -2.59 4.25 0.51
C LEU A 57 -3.40 4.62 -0.73
N VAL A 58 -3.87 3.64 -1.51
CA VAL A 58 -4.76 3.88 -2.65
C VAL A 58 -6.02 4.61 -2.21
N ARG A 59 -6.68 4.17 -1.12
CA ARG A 59 -7.91 4.82 -0.62
C ARG A 59 -7.72 6.27 -0.18
N VAL A 60 -6.49 6.68 0.16
CA VAL A 60 -6.17 8.00 0.71
C VAL A 60 -5.54 8.93 -0.35
N ALA A 61 -4.77 8.36 -1.27
CA ALA A 61 -4.03 9.07 -2.30
C ALA A 61 -4.77 9.13 -3.64
N TRP A 62 -5.70 8.20 -3.92
CA TRP A 62 -6.46 8.18 -5.16
C TRP A 62 -7.54 9.27 -5.17
N PRO A 63 -7.47 10.27 -6.06
CA PRO A 63 -8.46 11.32 -6.17
C PRO A 63 -9.60 10.84 -7.09
N GLY A 64 -10.60 10.18 -6.52
CA GLY A 64 -11.75 9.66 -7.28
C GLY A 64 -12.52 10.77 -8.01
N ASP A 65 -12.68 11.89 -7.34
CA ASP A 65 -13.36 13.10 -7.79
C ASP A 65 -12.73 13.68 -9.08
N VAL A 66 -11.39 13.64 -9.18
CA VAL A 66 -10.66 14.11 -10.37
C VAL A 66 -10.79 13.13 -11.54
N LEU A 67 -10.91 11.84 -11.26
CA LEU A 67 -11.13 10.83 -12.29
C LEU A 67 -12.54 10.91 -12.88
N ASP A 68 -13.54 11.16 -12.05
CA ASP A 68 -14.94 11.30 -12.51
C ASP A 68 -15.11 12.56 -13.38
N GLU A 69 -14.43 13.66 -13.04
CA GLU A 69 -14.39 14.89 -13.85
C GLU A 69 -13.69 14.65 -15.21
N LEU A 70 -12.51 14.02 -15.20
CA LEU A 70 -11.81 13.63 -16.44
C LEU A 70 -12.62 12.66 -17.31
N ALA A 71 -13.38 11.74 -16.70
CA ALA A 71 -14.23 10.81 -17.43
C ALA A 71 -15.42 11.51 -18.10
N GLY A 72 -15.99 12.54 -17.46
CA GLY A 72 -17.06 13.37 -18.03
C GLY A 72 -16.58 14.24 -19.19
N GLU A 73 -15.40 14.86 -19.08
CA GLU A 73 -14.83 15.67 -20.17
C GLU A 73 -14.58 14.86 -21.45
N VAL A 74 -14.16 13.59 -21.33
CA VAL A 74 -13.93 12.70 -22.48
C VAL A 74 -15.24 12.34 -23.20
N ASP A 75 -16.36 12.25 -22.49
CA ASP A 75 -17.67 11.93 -23.09
C ASP A 75 -18.23 13.13 -23.87
N ASP A 76 -18.15 14.35 -23.32
CA ASP A 76 -18.60 15.58 -23.99
C ASP A 76 -17.78 15.89 -25.26
N ASP A 77 -16.46 15.71 -25.21
CA ASP A 77 -15.56 15.89 -26.36
C ASP A 77 -15.79 14.86 -27.49
N GLY A 78 -16.34 13.69 -27.15
CA GLY A 78 -16.68 12.63 -28.09
C GLY A 78 -18.01 12.86 -28.80
N VAL A 79 -18.93 13.61 -28.19
CA VAL A 79 -20.26 13.95 -28.73
C VAL A 79 -20.19 15.14 -29.69
N ASP A 80 -19.38 16.16 -29.41
CA ASP A 80 -19.27 17.38 -30.25
C ASP A 80 -18.54 17.15 -31.59
N ARG A 81 -17.85 16.01 -31.76
CA ARG A 81 -17.15 15.67 -33.02
C ARG A 81 -17.98 14.83 -34.01
N ARG A 82 -19.27 14.59 -33.78
CA ARG A 82 -20.15 13.82 -34.68
C ARG A 82 -21.22 14.65 -35.39
#